data_AF-A0A7K3BL44-F1
#
_entry.id   AF-A0A7K3BL44-F1
#
_cell.length_a   1.000
_cell.length_b   1.000
_cell.length_c   1.000
_cell.angle_alpha   90.00
_cell.angle_beta   90.00
_cell.angle_gamma   90.00
#
_symmetry.space_group_name_H-M   'P 1'
#
loop_
_entity.id
_entity.type
_entity.pdbx_description
1 polymer ?
#
loop_
_entity_poly.entity_id
_entity_poly.type
_entity_poly.pdbx_seq_one_letter_code
_entity_poly.pdbx_strand_id
1 'polypeptide(L)'
;MPMTHPSGLSRYRPAAVIVLLLAVGAGLFAGSYSFAMAHPTPHHVPIGVVDDSPQLQKFVAGMDSGLSTELVQRRYATRAAAVDAVDRQHVFAVAQTRAGGGTVSFDLVPAAGASVARVLAAAAPVAASQAGVRLSLGDLRPLQPGDPQGLAIFYITLAAVIVGFLGAVQLTVHASELRPLERFATIVVYSVLGSLSIVAVVDWGLHVLRLPFLQSWAILTLTMVTSGLVFTAFYMLFGKWAILPTWLLMVLLGNPSSGGAVSWLLLPQPLGAVGRWLPPGASVNAQHNAIYFSGNQYAFPYLVLFGWAVAAAAVAWTWRRRRYPQL
;
A
#
# COMPACT_ATOMS: atom_id res chain seq x y z
N MET A 1 -49.55 7.76 38.67
CA MET A 1 -48.55 6.98 37.89
C MET A 1 -47.34 7.87 37.66
N PRO A 2 -46.15 7.56 38.18
CA PRO A 2 -44.95 8.34 37.87
C PRO A 2 -44.44 7.97 36.47
N MET A 3 -44.25 8.98 35.63
CA MET A 3 -43.61 8.84 34.32
C MET A 3 -42.12 8.57 34.50
N THR A 4 -41.68 7.35 34.17
CA THR A 4 -40.26 7.00 34.11
C THR A 4 -39.64 7.70 32.90
N HIS A 5 -38.97 8.84 33.13
CA HIS A 5 -38.09 9.44 32.13
C HIS A 5 -36.95 8.46 31.80
N PRO A 6 -36.73 8.08 30.54
CA PRO A 6 -35.57 7.26 30.19
C PRO A 6 -34.29 8.07 30.49
N SER A 7 -33.45 7.50 31.35
CA SER A 7 -32.17 8.06 31.82
C SER A 7 -31.42 8.84 30.72
N GLY A 8 -31.10 10.10 31.00
CA GLY A 8 -30.42 11.02 30.06
C GLY A 8 -29.05 10.53 29.57
N LEU A 9 -28.47 9.49 30.18
CA LEU A 9 -27.26 8.82 29.71
C LEU A 9 -27.50 7.99 28.44
N SER A 10 -28.71 7.47 28.21
CA SER A 10 -29.03 6.60 27.08
C SER A 10 -28.92 7.32 25.72
N ARG A 11 -29.34 8.60 25.64
CA ARG A 11 -29.29 9.40 24.40
C ARG A 11 -27.87 9.75 23.97
N TYR A 12 -26.95 9.89 24.94
CA TYR A 12 -25.56 10.23 24.66
C TYR A 12 -24.66 9.02 24.44
N ARG A 13 -25.11 7.79 24.76
CA ARG A 13 -24.32 6.57 24.56
C ARG A 13 -23.75 6.43 23.14
N PRO A 14 -24.55 6.57 22.05
CA PRO A 14 -24.00 6.49 20.70
C PRO A 14 -22.97 7.59 20.42
N ALA A 15 -23.23 8.81 20.89
CA ALA A 15 -22.30 9.93 20.72
C ALA A 15 -20.99 9.70 21.50
N ALA A 16 -21.07 9.21 22.74
CA ALA A 16 -19.90 8.88 23.56
C ALA A 16 -19.07 7.75 22.95
N VAL A 17 -19.72 6.72 22.39
CA VAL A 17 -19.04 5.64 21.65
C VAL A 17 -18.34 6.20 20.41
N ILE A 18 -19.00 7.06 19.64
CA ILE A 18 -18.39 7.71 18.46
C ILE A 18 -17.18 8.56 18.89
N VAL A 19 -17.33 9.40 19.92
CA VAL A 19 -16.24 10.25 20.43
C VAL A 19 -15.05 9.39 20.86
N LEU A 20 -15.28 8.32 21.61
CA LEU A 20 -14.22 7.40 22.02
C LEU A 20 -13.54 6.74 20.82
N LEU A 21 -14.33 6.21 19.89
CA LEU A 21 -13.79 5.55 18.69
C LEU A 21 -13.02 6.50 17.79
N LEU A 22 -13.47 7.75 17.63
CA LEU A 22 -12.76 8.77 16.87
C LEU A 22 -11.49 9.21 17.59
N ALA A 23 -11.52 9.40 18.91
CA ALA A 23 -10.34 9.77 19.69
C ALA A 23 -9.27 8.67 19.64
N VAL A 24 -9.67 7.41 19.90
CA VAL A 24 -8.77 6.25 19.79
C VAL A 24 -8.32 6.06 18.34
N GLY A 25 -9.23 6.15 17.38
CA GLY A 25 -8.93 6.01 15.95
C GLY A 25 -7.95 7.07 15.45
N ALA A 26 -8.10 8.33 15.87
CA ALA A 26 -7.18 9.40 15.52
C ALA A 26 -5.77 9.16 16.12
N GLY A 27 -5.71 8.75 17.39
CA GLY A 27 -4.45 8.38 18.04
C GLY A 27 -3.78 7.20 17.37
N LEU A 28 -4.53 6.15 17.02
CA LEU A 28 -4.02 4.99 16.28
C LEU A 28 -3.58 5.37 14.86
N PHE A 29 -4.31 6.24 14.18
CA PHE A 29 -3.98 6.67 12.82
C PHE A 29 -2.68 7.45 12.82
N ALA A 30 -2.59 8.50 13.64
CA ALA A 30 -1.38 9.29 13.81
C ALA A 30 -0.23 8.42 14.31
N GLY A 31 -0.48 7.57 15.31
CA GLY A 31 0.53 6.67 15.88
C GLY A 31 1.08 5.68 14.86
N SER A 32 0.22 5.08 14.02
CA SER A 32 0.66 4.11 13.01
C SER A 32 1.59 4.73 11.96
N TYR A 33 1.30 5.95 11.51
CA TYR A 33 2.15 6.69 10.57
C TYR A 33 3.43 7.19 11.23
N SER A 34 3.30 7.85 12.38
CA SER A 34 4.42 8.43 13.10
C SER A 34 5.40 7.36 13.57
N PHE A 35 4.91 6.20 14.03
CA PHE A 35 5.79 5.09 14.43
C PHE A 35 6.58 4.53 13.25
N ALA A 36 5.91 4.25 12.13
CA ALA A 36 6.54 3.74 10.91
C ALA A 36 7.55 4.73 10.29
N MET A 37 7.32 6.03 10.44
CA MET A 37 8.20 7.07 9.91
C MET A 37 9.32 7.50 10.87
N ALA A 38 9.09 7.44 12.19
CA ALA A 38 10.06 7.91 13.19
C ALA A 38 11.19 6.91 13.43
N HIS A 39 10.91 5.60 13.33
CA HIS A 39 11.92 4.55 13.54
C HIS A 39 11.86 3.49 12.44
N PRO A 40 12.14 3.84 11.16
CA PRO A 40 12.21 2.87 10.09
C PRO A 40 13.49 2.05 10.26
N THR A 41 13.43 0.97 11.03
CA THR A 41 14.51 -0.02 11.05
C THR A 41 14.30 -0.94 9.84
N PRO A 42 15.25 -1.01 8.89
CA PRO A 42 15.17 -2.00 7.84
C PRO A 42 15.26 -3.38 8.46
N HIS A 43 14.45 -4.32 8.01
CA HIS A 43 14.56 -5.72 8.43
C HIS A 43 14.81 -6.57 7.19
N HIS A 44 15.89 -7.35 7.20
CA HIS A 44 16.16 -8.37 6.18
C HIS A 44 16.08 -7.85 4.74
N VAL A 45 16.70 -6.70 4.45
CA VAL A 45 16.61 -6.08 3.12
C VAL A 45 17.44 -6.91 2.13
N PRO A 46 16.84 -7.55 1.12
CA PRO A 46 17.60 -8.35 0.18
C PRO A 46 18.38 -7.45 -0.77
N ILE A 47 19.70 -7.66 -0.84
CA ILE A 47 20.59 -6.96 -1.79
C ILE A 47 21.28 -7.97 -2.70
N GLY A 48 21.46 -7.62 -3.97
CA GLY A 48 22.24 -8.39 -4.91
C GLY A 48 23.72 -8.05 -4.79
N VAL A 49 24.58 -9.07 -4.76
CA VAL A 49 26.04 -8.92 -4.72
C VAL A 49 26.61 -9.66 -5.94
N VAL A 50 27.43 -8.99 -6.75
CA VAL A 50 27.90 -9.52 -8.05
C VAL A 50 29.31 -10.10 -7.99
N ASP A 51 30.10 -9.74 -6.97
CA ASP A 51 31.46 -10.25 -6.76
C ASP A 51 31.76 -10.51 -5.28
N ASP A 52 32.86 -11.21 -5.00
CA ASP A 52 33.32 -11.55 -3.65
C ASP A 52 34.60 -10.80 -3.27
N SER A 53 34.81 -9.59 -3.80
CA SER A 53 36.01 -8.84 -3.43
C SER A 53 36.01 -8.52 -1.92
N PRO A 54 37.18 -8.58 -1.24
CA PRO A 54 37.28 -8.22 0.17
C PRO A 54 36.78 -6.80 0.47
N GLN A 55 36.93 -5.89 -0.49
CA GLN A 55 36.46 -4.50 -0.40
C GLN A 55 34.93 -4.42 -0.37
N LEU A 56 34.25 -5.19 -1.23
CA LEU A 56 32.79 -5.24 -1.27
C LEU A 56 32.23 -5.85 0.01
N GLN A 57 32.85 -6.93 0.51
CA GLN A 57 32.44 -7.55 1.76
C GLN A 57 32.59 -6.61 2.97
N LYS A 58 33.68 -5.83 3.04
CA LYS A 58 33.85 -4.77 4.06
C LYS A 58 32.78 -3.68 3.94
N PHE A 59 32.46 -3.27 2.72
CA PHE A 59 31.42 -2.27 2.48
C PHE A 59 30.05 -2.77 2.96
N VAL A 60 29.66 -3.99 2.60
CA VAL A 60 28.38 -4.56 3.03
C VAL A 60 28.34 -4.75 4.55
N ALA A 61 29.43 -5.21 5.18
CA ALA A 61 29.50 -5.32 6.64
C ALA A 61 29.38 -3.94 7.35
N GLY A 62 29.94 -2.88 6.75
CA GLY A 62 29.78 -1.51 7.22
C GLY A 62 28.33 -1.02 7.10
N MET A 63 27.62 -1.43 6.04
CA MET A 63 26.20 -1.14 5.88
C MET A 63 25.36 -1.84 6.95
N ASP A 64 25.59 -3.14 7.20
CA ASP A 64 24.91 -3.91 8.25
C ASP A 64 25.08 -3.25 9.62
N SER A 65 26.32 -2.87 9.94
CA SER A 65 26.66 -2.21 11.21
C SER A 65 25.98 -0.84 11.36
N GLY A 66 26.01 -0.01 10.30
CA GLY A 66 25.44 1.34 10.34
C GLY A 66 23.91 1.36 10.38
N LEU A 67 23.26 0.36 9.80
CA LEU A 67 21.80 0.23 9.78
C LEU A 67 21.25 -0.52 11.00
N SER A 68 22.13 -1.09 11.83
CA SER A 68 21.74 -1.98 12.94
C SER A 68 20.80 -3.11 12.47
N THR A 69 21.05 -3.65 11.28
CA THR A 69 20.23 -4.68 10.65
C THR A 69 21.06 -5.61 9.76
N GLU A 70 20.47 -6.73 9.39
CA GLU A 70 21.05 -7.69 8.45
C GLU A 70 20.54 -7.41 7.03
N LEU A 71 21.45 -7.03 6.13
CA LEU A 71 21.22 -7.05 4.70
C LEU A 71 21.34 -8.49 4.20
N VAL A 72 20.25 -9.01 3.64
CA VAL A 72 20.22 -10.39 3.12
C VAL A 72 20.93 -10.41 1.77
N GLN A 73 22.21 -10.77 1.79
CA GLN A 73 23.04 -10.83 0.60
C GLN A 73 22.63 -12.00 -0.29
N ARG A 74 22.28 -11.71 -1.55
CA ARG A 74 22.05 -12.70 -2.60
C ARG A 74 23.13 -12.58 -3.66
N ARG A 75 23.92 -13.63 -3.83
CA ARG A 75 25.02 -13.64 -4.80
C ARG A 75 24.48 -13.91 -6.21
N TYR A 76 24.99 -13.16 -7.18
CA TYR A 76 24.68 -13.32 -8.59
C TYR A 76 25.97 -13.38 -9.39
N ALA A 77 26.05 -14.29 -10.37
CA ALA A 77 27.25 -14.48 -11.18
C ALA A 77 27.56 -13.28 -12.10
N THR A 78 26.56 -12.47 -12.44
CA THR A 78 26.71 -11.32 -13.33
C THR A 78 25.79 -10.18 -12.90
N ARG A 79 26.14 -8.95 -13.29
CA ARG A 79 25.27 -7.78 -13.10
C ARG A 79 23.93 -7.96 -13.81
N ALA A 80 23.92 -8.59 -14.99
CA ALA A 80 22.69 -8.86 -15.72
C ALA A 80 21.73 -9.77 -14.93
N ALA A 81 22.25 -10.81 -14.27
CA ALA A 81 21.46 -11.68 -13.39
C ALA A 81 20.93 -10.93 -12.15
N ALA A 82 21.73 -10.02 -11.59
CA ALA A 82 21.27 -9.17 -10.49
C ALA A 82 20.17 -8.19 -10.94
N VAL A 83 20.26 -7.63 -12.15
CA VAL A 83 19.23 -6.76 -12.73
C VAL A 83 17.94 -7.53 -13.02
N ASP A 84 18.01 -8.76 -13.54
CA ASP A 84 16.82 -9.63 -13.69
C ASP A 84 16.17 -9.91 -12.33
N ALA A 85 16.96 -10.14 -11.28
CA ALA A 85 16.43 -10.31 -9.93
C ALA A 85 15.77 -9.02 -9.38
N VAL A 86 16.28 -7.84 -9.73
CA VAL A 86 15.63 -6.55 -9.43
C VAL A 86 14.30 -6.43 -10.18
N ASP A 87 14.29 -6.79 -11.46
CA ASP A 87 13.07 -6.72 -12.28
C ASP A 87 12.00 -7.70 -11.81
N ARG A 88 12.39 -8.83 -11.20
CA ARG A 88 11.51 -9.75 -10.47
C ARG A 88 11.27 -9.36 -9.01
N GLN A 89 11.76 -8.20 -8.59
CA GLN A 89 11.49 -7.62 -7.27
C GLN A 89 12.02 -8.49 -6.10
N HIS A 90 13.08 -9.26 -6.35
CA HIS A 90 13.72 -10.12 -5.36
C HIS A 90 14.79 -9.41 -4.51
N VAL A 91 15.31 -8.28 -5.00
CA VAL A 91 16.36 -7.49 -4.36
C VAL A 91 16.10 -5.98 -4.54
N PHE A 92 16.54 -5.17 -3.58
CA PHE A 92 16.24 -3.74 -3.47
C PHE A 92 17.46 -2.83 -3.72
N ALA A 93 18.64 -3.43 -3.86
CA ALA A 93 19.86 -2.78 -4.31
C ALA A 93 20.80 -3.83 -4.94
N VAL A 94 21.74 -3.39 -5.76
CA VAL A 94 22.82 -4.21 -6.33
C VAL A 94 24.16 -3.57 -6.00
N ALA A 95 25.05 -4.35 -5.38
CA ALA A 95 26.39 -3.94 -5.01
C ALA A 95 27.42 -4.72 -5.84
N GLN A 96 28.40 -4.01 -6.39
CA GLN A 96 29.46 -4.58 -7.21
C GLN A 96 30.73 -3.73 -7.16
N THR A 97 31.88 -4.33 -7.36
CA THR A 97 33.17 -3.64 -7.49
C THR A 97 33.39 -3.24 -8.95
N ARG A 98 33.75 -1.98 -9.18
CA ARG A 98 34.03 -1.49 -10.54
C ARG A 98 35.37 -2.02 -11.05
N ALA A 99 35.45 -2.26 -12.36
CA ALA A 99 36.70 -2.58 -13.05
C ALA A 99 37.78 -1.53 -12.72
N GLY A 100 38.97 -1.99 -12.29
CA GLY A 100 40.07 -1.14 -11.81
C GLY A 100 40.27 -1.14 -10.28
N GLY A 101 39.34 -1.73 -9.52
CA GLY A 101 39.46 -1.89 -8.07
C GLY A 101 39.24 -0.58 -7.27
N GLY A 102 38.99 -0.72 -5.97
CA GLY A 102 38.88 0.42 -5.04
C GLY A 102 37.64 1.30 -5.16
N THR A 103 36.72 1.00 -6.08
CA THR A 103 35.41 1.66 -6.19
C THR A 103 34.29 0.63 -6.11
N VAL A 104 33.35 0.83 -5.19
CA VAL A 104 32.11 0.04 -5.08
C VAL A 104 30.97 0.83 -5.72
N SER A 105 30.30 0.21 -6.68
CA SER A 105 29.03 0.66 -7.25
C SER A 105 27.89 0.08 -6.42
N PHE A 106 27.01 0.96 -5.95
CA PHE A 106 25.84 0.60 -5.17
C PHE A 106 24.61 1.21 -5.84
N ASP A 107 23.92 0.37 -6.60
CA ASP A 107 22.76 0.73 -7.40
C ASP A 107 21.49 0.43 -6.60
N LEU A 108 20.79 1.48 -6.14
CA LEU A 108 19.55 1.39 -5.38
C LEU A 108 18.37 1.12 -6.30
N VAL A 109 17.27 0.59 -5.76
CA VAL A 109 16.02 0.42 -6.51
C VAL A 109 14.89 1.25 -5.90
N PRO A 110 14.87 2.59 -6.10
CA PRO A 110 13.83 3.47 -5.56
C PRO A 110 12.41 3.04 -5.94
N ALA A 111 12.23 2.50 -7.15
CA ALA A 111 10.97 1.87 -7.53
C ALA A 111 10.61 0.75 -6.54
N ALA A 112 11.43 -0.28 -6.31
CA ALA A 112 11.06 -1.38 -5.39
C ALA A 112 10.72 -0.92 -3.95
N GLY A 113 11.30 0.20 -3.49
CA GLY A 113 10.86 0.85 -2.25
C GLY A 113 11.60 2.14 -1.96
N ALA A 114 10.95 3.28 -2.21
CA ALA A 114 11.54 4.61 -2.09
C ALA A 114 12.11 4.93 -0.69
N SER A 115 11.40 4.51 0.36
CA SER A 115 11.87 4.69 1.74
C SER A 115 13.07 3.79 2.09
N VAL A 116 13.13 2.55 1.57
CA VAL A 116 14.31 1.68 1.73
C VAL A 116 15.51 2.27 1.00
N ALA A 117 15.31 2.70 -0.26
CA ALA A 117 16.38 3.32 -1.05
C ALA A 117 16.97 4.55 -0.34
N ARG A 118 16.14 5.41 0.26
CA ARG A 118 16.62 6.57 1.05
C ARG A 118 17.45 6.17 2.27
N VAL A 119 17.01 5.16 3.01
CA VAL A 119 17.77 4.66 4.18
C VAL A 119 19.12 4.07 3.74
N LEU A 120 19.12 3.27 2.69
CA LEU A 120 20.35 2.69 2.12
C LEU A 120 21.29 3.78 1.57
N ALA A 121 20.76 4.78 0.87
CA ALA A 121 21.53 5.91 0.35
C ALA A 121 22.22 6.71 1.45
N ALA A 122 21.54 6.90 2.59
CA ALA A 122 22.09 7.64 3.73
C ALA A 122 23.22 6.87 4.44
N ALA A 123 23.13 5.54 4.50
CA ALA A 123 24.15 4.70 5.15
C ALA A 123 25.39 4.43 4.27
N ALA A 124 25.21 4.39 2.94
CA ALA A 124 26.26 4.00 2.00
C ALA A 124 27.56 4.83 2.10
N PRO A 125 27.54 6.18 2.23
CA PRO A 125 28.76 6.96 2.37
C PRO A 125 29.58 6.62 3.62
N VAL A 126 28.90 6.35 4.74
CA VAL A 126 29.54 5.98 6.01
C VAL A 126 30.21 4.62 5.88
N ALA A 127 29.50 3.64 5.31
CA ALA A 127 30.02 2.29 5.07
C ALA A 127 31.21 2.31 4.09
N ALA A 128 31.16 3.13 3.04
CA ALA A 128 32.26 3.27 2.08
C ALA A 128 33.52 3.86 2.72
N SER A 129 33.34 4.88 3.57
CA SER A 129 34.44 5.48 4.35
C SER A 129 35.11 4.45 5.27
N GLN A 130 34.31 3.68 6.02
CA GLN A 130 34.81 2.63 6.91
C GLN A 130 35.53 1.49 6.16
N ALA A 131 35.05 1.14 4.96
CA ALA A 131 35.64 0.11 4.12
C ALA A 131 36.89 0.59 3.35
N GLY A 132 37.17 1.90 3.32
CA GLY A 132 38.28 2.48 2.57
C GLY A 132 38.09 2.41 1.05
N VAL A 133 36.85 2.50 0.57
CA VAL A 133 36.50 2.41 -0.86
C VAL A 133 35.87 3.71 -1.34
N ARG A 134 36.00 4.00 -2.65
CA ARG A 134 35.21 5.04 -3.30
C ARG A 134 33.80 4.50 -3.54
N LEU A 135 32.79 5.32 -3.28
CA LEU A 135 31.40 4.99 -3.55
C LEU A 135 30.92 5.60 -4.87
N SER A 136 30.32 4.78 -5.72
CA SER A 136 29.51 5.21 -6.85
C SER A 136 28.07 4.83 -6.57
N LEU A 137 27.26 5.80 -6.12
CA LEU A 137 25.84 5.59 -5.89
C LEU A 137 25.08 5.78 -7.21
N GLY A 138 24.17 4.86 -7.53
CA GLY A 138 23.33 4.93 -8.71
C GLY A 138 21.91 4.47 -8.42
N ASP A 139 20.98 4.75 -9.33
CA ASP A 139 19.62 4.25 -9.27
C ASP A 139 19.37 3.27 -10.42
N LEU A 140 18.97 2.06 -10.07
CA LEU A 140 18.44 1.05 -10.95
C LEU A 140 16.90 1.07 -10.81
N ARG A 141 16.18 1.42 -11.89
CA ARG A 141 14.73 1.73 -11.84
C ARG A 141 14.44 2.94 -10.91
N PRO A 142 14.83 4.16 -11.34
CA PRO A 142 14.52 5.38 -10.61
C PRO A 142 13.00 5.64 -10.57
N LEU A 143 12.56 6.44 -9.60
CA LEU A 143 11.20 6.96 -9.56
C LEU A 143 10.95 7.92 -10.72
N GLN A 144 9.66 8.21 -10.97
CA GLN A 144 9.32 9.18 -12.00
C GLN A 144 9.62 10.60 -11.51
N PRO A 145 10.08 11.53 -12.38
CA PRO A 145 10.45 12.89 -11.96
C PRO A 145 9.32 13.67 -11.28
N GLY A 146 8.06 13.39 -11.63
CA GLY A 146 6.88 14.00 -11.02
C GLY A 146 6.55 13.47 -9.61
N ASP A 147 7.16 12.36 -9.19
CA ASP A 147 6.98 11.76 -7.87
C ASP A 147 8.33 11.38 -7.23
N PRO A 148 9.15 12.37 -6.82
CA PRO A 148 10.48 12.11 -6.27
C PRO A 148 10.46 11.39 -4.91
N GLN A 149 9.30 11.37 -4.23
CA GLN A 149 9.13 10.71 -2.93
C GLN A 149 8.51 9.30 -3.05
N GLY A 150 7.99 8.93 -4.23
CA GLY A 150 7.31 7.65 -4.45
C GLY A 150 5.96 7.55 -3.76
N LEU A 151 5.29 8.67 -3.49
CA LEU A 151 4.04 8.73 -2.72
C LEU A 151 2.78 8.83 -3.58
N ALA A 152 2.91 9.09 -4.89
CA ALA A 152 1.75 9.30 -5.73
C ALA A 152 0.89 8.03 -5.86
N ILE A 153 1.51 6.85 -5.98
CA ILE A 153 0.80 5.54 -6.00
C ILE A 153 -0.04 5.34 -4.73
N PHE A 154 0.52 5.72 -3.59
CA PHE A 154 -0.15 5.66 -2.31
C PHE A 154 -1.38 6.59 -2.28
N TYR A 155 -1.23 7.84 -2.72
CA TYR A 155 -2.34 8.81 -2.70
C TYR A 155 -3.46 8.46 -3.67
N ILE A 156 -3.17 8.00 -4.89
CA ILE A 156 -4.22 7.58 -5.84
C ILE A 156 -4.98 6.36 -5.32
N THR A 157 -4.29 5.44 -4.65
CA THR A 157 -4.92 4.27 -4.02
C THR A 157 -5.79 4.69 -2.84
N LEU A 158 -5.29 5.58 -1.98
CA LEU A 158 -6.05 6.12 -0.85
C LEU A 158 -7.32 6.85 -1.33
N ALA A 159 -7.19 7.67 -2.38
CA ALA A 159 -8.33 8.34 -3.00
C ALA A 159 -9.35 7.33 -3.53
N ALA A 160 -8.91 6.31 -4.26
CA ALA A 160 -9.78 5.25 -4.76
C ALA A 160 -10.49 4.48 -3.63
N VAL A 161 -9.79 4.16 -2.55
CA VAL A 161 -10.38 3.49 -1.38
C VAL A 161 -11.46 4.37 -0.74
N ILE A 162 -11.14 5.64 -0.46
CA ILE A 162 -12.05 6.60 0.20
C ILE A 162 -13.29 6.85 -0.66
N VAL A 163 -13.09 7.24 -1.92
CA VAL A 163 -14.20 7.52 -2.85
C VAL A 163 -15.00 6.25 -3.11
N GLY A 164 -14.33 5.09 -3.17
CA GLY A 164 -14.94 3.78 -3.32
C GLY A 164 -15.98 3.47 -2.24
N PHE A 165 -15.60 3.51 -0.97
CA PHE A 165 -16.59 3.25 0.10
C PHE A 165 -17.53 4.44 0.35
N LEU A 166 -17.06 5.69 0.21
CA LEU A 166 -17.88 6.87 0.43
C LEU A 166 -19.00 6.97 -0.60
N GLY A 167 -18.74 6.61 -1.86
CA GLY A 167 -19.78 6.48 -2.89
C GLY A 167 -20.88 5.51 -2.47
N ALA A 168 -20.51 4.33 -1.94
CA ALA A 168 -21.47 3.36 -1.42
C ALA A 168 -22.24 3.86 -0.18
N VAL A 169 -21.61 4.65 0.69
CA VAL A 169 -22.30 5.36 1.79
C VAL A 169 -23.36 6.30 1.22
N GLN A 170 -23.00 7.15 0.26
CA GLN A 170 -23.92 8.12 -0.33
C GLN A 170 -25.09 7.43 -1.05
N LEU A 171 -24.82 6.34 -1.78
CA LEU A 171 -25.89 5.51 -2.36
C LEU A 171 -26.82 4.90 -1.30
N THR A 172 -26.30 4.61 -0.10
CA THR A 172 -27.12 4.07 0.99
C THR A 172 -28.03 5.12 1.61
N VAL A 173 -27.54 6.35 1.73
CA VAL A 173 -28.29 7.46 2.33
C VAL A 173 -29.29 8.07 1.34
N HIS A 174 -28.88 8.30 0.09
CA HIS A 174 -29.65 9.08 -0.88
C HIS A 174 -30.37 8.23 -1.93
N ALA A 175 -30.01 6.95 -2.09
CA ALA A 175 -30.58 6.06 -3.09
C ALA A 175 -30.95 4.69 -2.46
N SER A 176 -31.66 4.75 -1.33
CA SER A 176 -32.09 3.58 -0.55
C SER A 176 -33.07 2.67 -1.30
N GLU A 177 -33.78 3.21 -2.29
CA GLU A 177 -34.78 2.50 -3.10
C GLU A 177 -34.17 1.61 -4.20
N LEU A 178 -32.87 1.76 -4.49
CA LEU A 178 -32.20 0.97 -5.53
C LEU A 178 -32.23 -0.52 -5.23
N ARG A 179 -32.59 -1.32 -6.24
CA ARG A 179 -32.47 -2.78 -6.19
C ARG A 179 -30.98 -3.17 -6.08
N PRO A 180 -30.63 -4.36 -5.55
CA PRO A 180 -29.22 -4.70 -5.36
C PRO A 180 -28.39 -4.79 -6.64
N LEU A 181 -28.99 -5.22 -7.75
CA LEU A 181 -28.31 -5.22 -9.05
C LEU A 181 -28.07 -3.79 -9.55
N GLU A 182 -29.04 -2.89 -9.37
CA GLU A 182 -28.89 -1.47 -9.71
C GLU A 182 -27.82 -0.82 -8.83
N ARG A 183 -27.83 -1.10 -7.52
CA ARG A 183 -26.81 -0.62 -6.58
C ARG A 183 -25.41 -1.13 -6.96
N PHE A 184 -25.29 -2.41 -7.30
CA PHE A 184 -24.03 -2.97 -7.79
C PHE A 184 -23.58 -2.30 -9.08
N ALA A 185 -24.48 -2.14 -10.05
CA ALA A 185 -24.20 -1.47 -11.31
C ALA A 185 -23.75 -0.02 -11.08
N THR A 186 -24.42 0.73 -10.20
CA THR A 186 -24.02 2.10 -9.85
C THR A 186 -22.66 2.14 -9.18
N ILE A 187 -22.33 1.16 -8.33
CA ILE A 187 -20.98 1.00 -7.75
C ILE A 187 -19.93 0.84 -8.86
N VAL A 188 -20.18 -0.03 -9.82
CA VAL A 188 -19.29 -0.23 -10.97
C VAL A 188 -19.16 1.04 -11.80
N VAL A 189 -20.27 1.70 -12.12
CA VAL A 189 -20.29 2.92 -12.95
C VAL A 189 -19.51 4.06 -12.30
N TYR A 190 -19.77 4.39 -11.03
CA TYR A 190 -19.02 5.48 -10.39
C TYR A 190 -17.55 5.10 -10.18
N SER A 191 -17.23 3.81 -10.02
CA SER A 191 -15.85 3.35 -9.88
C SER A 191 -15.07 3.49 -11.18
N VAL A 192 -15.71 3.16 -12.31
CA VAL A 192 -15.16 3.37 -13.66
C VAL A 192 -14.90 4.86 -13.92
N LEU A 193 -15.89 5.72 -13.63
CA LEU A 193 -15.77 7.16 -13.87
C LEU A 193 -14.81 7.83 -12.88
N GLY A 194 -14.87 7.48 -11.60
CA GLY A 194 -14.03 8.05 -10.57
C GLY A 194 -12.57 7.68 -10.74
N SER A 195 -12.27 6.43 -11.10
CA SER A 195 -10.90 6.02 -11.42
C SER A 195 -10.37 6.68 -12.68
N LEU A 196 -11.21 6.87 -13.71
CA LEU A 196 -10.85 7.63 -14.90
C LEU A 196 -10.48 9.08 -14.54
N SER A 197 -11.27 9.72 -13.67
CA SER A 197 -10.96 11.05 -13.15
C SER A 197 -9.64 11.09 -12.39
N ILE A 198 -9.34 10.08 -11.56
CA ILE A 198 -8.05 9.99 -10.86
C ILE A 198 -6.89 9.92 -11.88
N VAL A 199 -7.00 9.06 -12.88
CA VAL A 199 -5.97 8.91 -13.93
C VAL A 199 -5.81 10.21 -14.72
N ALA A 200 -6.91 10.81 -15.16
CA ALA A 200 -6.89 12.06 -15.93
C ALA A 200 -6.24 13.21 -15.15
N VAL A 201 -6.52 13.35 -13.86
CA VAL A 201 -5.93 14.40 -13.04
C VAL A 201 -4.44 14.15 -12.80
N VAL A 202 -4.05 12.93 -12.45
CA VAL A 202 -2.68 12.62 -12.00
C VAL A 202 -1.70 12.49 -13.16
N ASP A 203 -2.12 11.85 -14.25
CA ASP A 203 -1.29 11.61 -15.43
C ASP A 203 -1.40 12.78 -16.42
N TRP A 204 -2.61 13.08 -16.91
CA TRP A 204 -2.79 14.06 -18.00
C TRP A 204 -2.77 15.51 -17.53
N GLY A 205 -3.29 15.79 -16.34
CA GLY A 205 -3.35 17.14 -15.78
C GLY A 205 -2.04 17.54 -15.10
N LEU A 206 -1.71 16.84 -14.02
CA LEU A 206 -0.59 17.18 -13.14
C LEU A 206 0.74 16.58 -13.59
N HIS A 207 0.76 15.61 -14.51
CA HIS A 207 1.97 14.95 -15.01
C HIS A 207 2.85 14.35 -13.88
N VAL A 208 2.23 13.90 -12.79
CA VAL A 208 2.91 13.36 -11.61
C VAL A 208 3.42 11.94 -11.90
N LEU A 209 2.56 11.11 -12.50
CA LEU A 209 2.87 9.73 -12.88
C LEU A 209 2.38 9.47 -14.31
N ARG A 210 3.26 8.93 -15.15
CA ARG A 210 2.91 8.27 -16.40
C ARG A 210 2.34 6.91 -16.07
N LEU A 211 1.04 6.74 -16.21
CA LEU A 211 0.34 5.52 -15.84
C LEU A 211 0.16 4.63 -17.09
N PRO A 212 0.34 3.31 -17.00
CA PRO A 212 -0.15 2.39 -18.03
C PRO A 212 -1.68 2.42 -18.01
N PHE A 213 -2.27 3.33 -18.80
CA PHE A 213 -3.67 3.75 -18.70
C PHE A 213 -4.63 2.61 -18.39
N LEU A 214 -4.69 1.59 -19.26
CA LEU A 214 -5.65 0.50 -19.13
C LEU A 214 -5.46 -0.32 -17.84
N GLN A 215 -4.21 -0.62 -17.47
CA GLN A 215 -3.91 -1.41 -16.27
C GLN A 215 -4.17 -0.59 -15.00
N SER A 216 -3.63 0.63 -14.91
CA SER A 216 -3.80 1.48 -13.73
C SER A 216 -5.26 1.88 -13.52
N TRP A 217 -5.99 2.20 -14.59
CA TRP A 217 -7.43 2.48 -14.53
C TRP A 217 -8.24 1.26 -14.07
N ALA A 218 -7.95 0.06 -14.60
CA ALA A 218 -8.61 -1.17 -14.17
C ALA A 218 -8.34 -1.51 -12.70
N ILE A 219 -7.10 -1.33 -12.23
CA ILE A 219 -6.73 -1.52 -10.81
C ILE A 219 -7.51 -0.53 -9.94
N LEU A 220 -7.52 0.76 -10.26
CA LEU A 220 -8.26 1.76 -9.48
C LEU A 220 -9.77 1.48 -9.50
N THR A 221 -10.33 1.09 -10.66
CA THR A 221 -11.73 0.68 -10.77
C THR A 221 -12.02 -0.49 -9.83
N LEU A 222 -11.21 -1.54 -9.86
CA LEU A 222 -11.38 -2.72 -9.03
C LEU A 222 -11.24 -2.37 -7.54
N THR A 223 -10.31 -1.50 -7.17
CA THR A 223 -10.14 -0.99 -5.81
C THR A 223 -11.39 -0.25 -5.33
N MET A 224 -11.91 0.67 -6.14
CA MET A 224 -13.13 1.42 -5.81
C MET A 224 -14.35 0.51 -5.66
N VAL A 225 -14.54 -0.45 -6.59
CA VAL A 225 -15.61 -1.46 -6.51
C VAL A 225 -15.46 -2.29 -5.24
N THR A 226 -14.26 -2.77 -4.94
CA THR A 226 -13.96 -3.59 -3.76
C THR A 226 -14.29 -2.81 -2.48
N SER A 227 -13.87 -1.55 -2.37
CA SER A 227 -14.17 -0.70 -1.21
C SER A 227 -15.67 -0.43 -1.06
N GLY A 228 -16.37 -0.17 -2.16
CA GLY A 228 -17.83 0.01 -2.16
C GLY A 228 -18.60 -1.23 -1.75
N LEU A 229 -18.17 -2.41 -2.21
CA LEU A 229 -18.73 -3.70 -1.83
C LEU A 229 -18.47 -4.05 -0.38
N VAL A 230 -17.26 -3.82 0.13
CA VAL A 230 -16.92 -4.07 1.53
C VAL A 230 -17.78 -3.20 2.46
N PHE A 231 -17.97 -1.93 2.12
CA PHE A 231 -18.92 -1.09 2.85
C PHE A 231 -20.34 -1.65 2.80
N THR A 232 -20.80 -2.07 1.61
CA THR A 232 -22.13 -2.65 1.43
C THR A 232 -22.33 -3.90 2.29
N ALA A 233 -21.33 -4.79 2.34
CA ALA A 233 -21.34 -5.98 3.18
C ALA A 233 -21.42 -5.62 4.68
N PHE A 234 -20.60 -4.66 5.14
CA PHE A 234 -20.66 -4.19 6.51
C PHE A 234 -21.96 -3.45 6.83
N TYR A 235 -22.57 -2.76 5.87
CA TYR A 235 -23.88 -2.14 6.04
C TYR A 235 -24.96 -3.19 6.28
N MET A 236 -24.92 -4.31 5.55
CA MET A 236 -25.85 -5.40 5.80
C MET A 236 -25.62 -6.09 7.15
N LEU A 237 -24.38 -6.11 7.65
CA LEU A 237 -24.06 -6.69 8.95
C LEU A 237 -24.38 -5.77 10.14
N PHE A 238 -23.97 -4.51 10.06
CA PHE A 238 -23.91 -3.56 11.18
C PHE A 238 -24.85 -2.35 11.01
N GLY A 239 -25.55 -2.24 9.87
CA GLY A 239 -26.45 -1.12 9.57
C GLY A 239 -25.72 0.23 9.55
N LYS A 240 -26.31 1.24 10.21
CA LYS A 240 -25.74 2.60 10.29
C LYS A 240 -24.31 2.67 10.87
N TRP A 241 -23.88 1.64 11.59
CA TRP A 241 -22.54 1.58 12.19
C TRP A 241 -21.46 1.08 11.22
N ALA A 242 -21.82 0.70 9.99
CA ALA A 242 -20.91 0.11 9.01
C ALA A 242 -19.74 0.98 8.58
N ILE A 243 -19.85 2.31 8.74
CA ILE A 243 -18.74 3.22 8.45
C ILE A 243 -17.53 2.92 9.35
N LEU A 244 -17.75 2.53 10.61
CA LEU A 244 -16.69 2.27 11.57
C LEU A 244 -15.80 1.07 11.18
N PRO A 245 -16.33 -0.16 10.98
CA PRO A 245 -15.51 -1.28 10.55
C PRO A 245 -14.93 -1.07 9.15
N THR A 246 -15.63 -0.37 8.25
CA THR A 246 -15.09 -0.04 6.91
C THR A 246 -13.85 0.85 7.04
N TRP A 247 -13.95 1.95 7.79
CA TRP A 247 -12.86 2.89 7.99
C TRP A 247 -11.70 2.26 8.75
N LEU A 248 -11.99 1.46 9.78
CA LEU A 248 -10.99 0.71 10.54
C LEU A 248 -10.19 -0.25 9.64
N LEU A 249 -10.88 -1.04 8.81
CA LEU A 249 -10.26 -2.01 7.91
C LEU A 249 -9.47 -1.33 6.78
N MET A 250 -10.10 -0.37 6.09
CA MET A 250 -9.58 0.20 4.85
C MET A 250 -8.58 1.34 5.07
N VAL A 251 -8.84 2.20 6.05
CA VAL A 251 -8.06 3.42 6.27
C VAL A 251 -7.10 3.24 7.44
N LEU A 252 -7.59 2.80 8.59
CA LEU A 252 -6.75 2.72 9.79
C LEU A 252 -5.74 1.57 9.70
N LEU A 253 -6.19 0.38 9.28
CA LEU A 253 -5.31 -0.78 9.14
C LEU A 253 -4.72 -0.88 7.74
N GLY A 254 -5.56 -0.75 6.71
CA GLY A 254 -5.15 -0.95 5.33
C GLY A 254 -4.14 0.07 4.82
N ASN A 255 -4.26 1.34 5.21
CA ASN A 255 -3.39 2.39 4.67
C ASN A 255 -1.94 2.31 5.18
N PRO A 256 -1.67 2.24 6.50
CA PRO A 256 -0.29 2.10 7.00
C PRO A 256 0.35 0.77 6.61
N SER A 257 -0.44 -0.30 6.47
CA SER A 257 0.06 -1.62 6.07
C SER A 257 0.24 -1.79 4.56
N SER A 258 -0.21 -0.82 3.74
CA SER A 258 -0.21 -0.94 2.28
C SER A 258 1.17 -1.01 1.64
N GLY A 259 2.22 -0.59 2.35
CA GLY A 259 3.58 -0.46 1.80
C GLY A 259 3.79 0.78 0.92
N GLY A 260 2.78 1.65 0.77
CA GLY A 260 2.82 2.79 -0.15
C GLY A 260 3.64 3.97 0.37
N ALA A 261 3.37 4.46 1.58
CA ALA A 261 4.11 5.58 2.16
C ALA A 261 5.46 5.16 2.76
N VAL A 262 5.46 4.01 3.43
CA VAL A 262 6.64 3.36 4.02
C VAL A 262 6.68 1.96 3.46
N SER A 263 7.83 1.57 2.90
CA SER A 263 8.02 0.26 2.28
C SER A 263 7.82 -0.83 3.33
N TRP A 264 7.27 -1.96 2.91
CA TRP A 264 6.92 -3.08 3.79
C TRP A 264 8.12 -3.65 4.57
N LEU A 265 9.35 -3.47 4.07
CA LEU A 265 10.59 -3.87 4.76
C LEU A 265 10.96 -3.00 5.96
N LEU A 266 10.41 -1.78 6.03
CA LEU A 266 10.58 -0.85 7.15
C LEU A 266 9.40 -0.90 8.13
N LEU A 267 8.33 -1.62 7.78
CA LEU A 267 7.16 -1.78 8.64
C LEU A 267 7.42 -2.87 9.69
N PRO A 268 6.82 -2.75 10.88
CA PRO A 268 6.72 -3.87 11.81
C PRO A 268 6.10 -5.08 11.11
N GLN A 269 6.74 -6.24 11.24
CA GLN A 269 6.37 -7.50 10.56
C GLN A 269 4.85 -7.84 10.58
N PRO A 270 4.08 -7.67 11.68
CA PRO A 270 2.65 -7.96 11.64
C PRO A 270 1.89 -7.06 10.66
N LEU A 271 2.27 -5.79 10.50
CA LEU A 271 1.60 -4.86 9.58
C LEU A 271 1.96 -5.18 8.12
N GLY A 272 3.24 -5.42 7.81
CA GLY A 272 3.66 -5.78 6.46
C GLY A 272 3.04 -7.09 5.96
N ALA A 273 2.95 -8.10 6.82
CA ALA A 273 2.41 -9.41 6.47
C ALA A 273 0.89 -9.40 6.25
N VAL A 274 0.15 -8.58 7.00
CA VAL A 274 -1.32 -8.44 6.88
C VAL A 274 -1.68 -7.52 5.72
N GLY A 275 -0.94 -6.44 5.52
CA GLY A 275 -1.26 -5.41 4.53
C GLY A 275 -1.38 -5.91 3.09
N ARG A 276 -0.54 -6.87 2.69
CA ARG A 276 -0.60 -7.51 1.36
C ARG A 276 -1.93 -8.25 1.09
N TRP A 277 -2.64 -8.65 2.13
CA TRP A 277 -3.94 -9.32 2.04
C TRP A 277 -5.12 -8.34 2.13
N LEU A 278 -4.86 -7.05 2.38
CA LEU A 278 -5.88 -6.02 2.44
C LEU A 278 -6.02 -5.30 1.10
N PRO A 279 -7.23 -4.84 0.72
CA PRO A 279 -7.45 -4.18 -0.57
C PRO A 279 -6.53 -2.98 -0.84
N PRO A 280 -6.25 -2.08 0.13
CA PRO A 280 -5.32 -0.97 -0.12
C PRO A 280 -3.90 -1.43 -0.43
N GLY A 281 -3.36 -2.41 0.30
CA GLY A 281 -2.02 -2.95 0.04
C GLY A 281 -1.93 -3.72 -1.27
N ALA A 282 -2.97 -4.48 -1.62
CA ALA A 282 -3.07 -5.13 -2.91
C ALA A 282 -3.13 -4.10 -4.07
N SER A 283 -3.90 -3.02 -3.92
CA SER A 283 -3.96 -1.94 -4.92
C SER A 283 -2.61 -1.25 -5.09
N VAL A 284 -1.93 -0.87 -4.00
CA VAL A 284 -0.58 -0.28 -4.06
C VAL A 284 0.38 -1.21 -4.78
N ASN A 285 0.42 -2.50 -4.41
CA ASN A 285 1.32 -3.47 -5.03
C ASN A 285 1.02 -3.66 -6.53
N ALA A 286 -0.26 -3.79 -6.91
CA ALA A 286 -0.67 -3.90 -8.31
C ALA A 286 -0.23 -2.68 -9.14
N GLN A 287 -0.45 -1.46 -8.63
CA GLN A 287 -0.02 -0.24 -9.30
C GLN A 287 1.49 -0.17 -9.43
N HIS A 288 2.20 -0.53 -8.36
CA HIS A 288 3.64 -0.55 -8.33
C HIS A 288 4.23 -1.45 -9.41
N ASN A 289 3.67 -2.67 -9.53
CA ASN A 289 4.06 -3.62 -10.55
C ASN A 289 3.73 -3.07 -11.94
N ALA A 290 2.52 -2.55 -12.15
CA ALA A 290 2.10 -2.04 -13.45
C ALA A 290 3.00 -0.89 -13.94
N ILE A 291 3.35 0.06 -13.06
CA ILE A 291 4.09 1.28 -13.41
C ILE A 291 5.59 1.00 -13.61
N TYR A 292 6.22 0.20 -12.74
CA TYR A 292 7.68 0.05 -12.72
C TYR A 292 8.19 -1.33 -13.18
N PHE A 293 7.35 -2.36 -13.12
CA PHE A 293 7.73 -3.76 -13.38
C PHE A 293 6.75 -4.45 -14.35
N SER A 294 6.38 -3.76 -15.43
CA SER A 294 5.37 -4.21 -16.40
C SER A 294 5.65 -5.61 -16.98
N GLY A 295 6.93 -6.00 -17.10
CA GLY A 295 7.34 -7.32 -17.57
C GLY A 295 7.24 -8.46 -16.56
N ASN A 296 7.09 -8.17 -15.25
CA ASN A 296 7.08 -9.17 -14.17
C ASN A 296 5.89 -8.94 -13.22
N GLN A 297 4.67 -9.03 -13.75
CA GLN A 297 3.46 -8.87 -12.94
C GLN A 297 3.21 -10.06 -12.02
N TYR A 298 2.88 -9.78 -10.75
CA TYR A 298 2.33 -10.79 -9.85
C TYR A 298 0.81 -10.86 -9.94
N ALA A 299 0.24 -12.07 -10.02
CA ALA A 299 -1.21 -12.29 -10.00
C ALA A 299 -1.83 -12.04 -8.60
N PHE A 300 -1.04 -12.23 -7.54
CA PHE A 300 -1.51 -12.21 -6.15
C PHE A 300 -2.29 -10.94 -5.76
N PRO A 301 -1.83 -9.71 -6.03
CA PRO A 301 -2.57 -8.49 -5.67
C PRO A 301 -3.96 -8.42 -6.34
N TYR A 302 -4.06 -8.83 -7.61
CA TYR A 302 -5.34 -8.88 -8.32
C TYR A 302 -6.29 -9.91 -7.72
N LEU A 303 -5.78 -11.08 -7.33
CA LEU A 303 -6.55 -12.12 -6.65
C LEU A 303 -7.05 -11.66 -5.28
N VAL A 304 -6.26 -10.90 -4.54
CA VAL A 304 -6.69 -10.32 -3.25
C VAL A 304 -7.84 -9.34 -3.47
N LEU A 305 -7.70 -8.38 -4.39
CA LEU A 305 -8.77 -7.43 -4.70
C LEU A 305 -10.06 -8.13 -5.16
N PHE A 306 -9.93 -9.06 -6.11
CA PHE A 306 -11.07 -9.82 -6.61
C PHE A 306 -11.70 -10.70 -5.53
N GLY A 307 -10.88 -11.36 -4.70
CA GLY A 307 -11.33 -12.17 -3.57
C GLY A 307 -12.13 -11.37 -2.56
N TRP A 308 -11.68 -10.16 -2.20
CA TRP A 308 -12.43 -9.25 -1.34
C TRP A 308 -13.74 -8.78 -1.97
N ALA A 309 -13.72 -8.43 -3.26
CA ALA A 309 -14.94 -8.02 -3.97
C ALA A 309 -15.98 -9.16 -3.97
N VAL A 310 -15.57 -10.38 -4.31
CA VAL A 310 -16.44 -11.57 -4.32
C VAL A 310 -16.93 -11.91 -2.91
N ALA A 311 -16.04 -11.92 -1.91
CA ALA A 311 -16.43 -12.20 -0.53
C ALA A 311 -17.43 -11.18 0.00
N ALA A 312 -17.20 -9.89 -0.24
CA ALA A 312 -18.11 -8.82 0.17
C ALA A 312 -19.46 -8.92 -0.55
N ALA A 313 -19.46 -9.18 -1.86
CA ALA A 313 -20.68 -9.41 -2.63
C ALA A 313 -21.45 -10.65 -2.11
N ALA A 314 -20.76 -11.74 -1.79
CA ALA A 314 -21.37 -12.95 -1.25
C ALA A 314 -21.97 -12.72 0.15
N VAL A 315 -21.27 -12.00 1.03
CA VAL A 315 -21.79 -11.62 2.35
C VAL A 315 -23.05 -10.75 2.20
N ALA A 316 -23.01 -9.74 1.32
CA ALA A 316 -24.16 -8.90 1.05
C ALA A 316 -25.34 -9.72 0.51
N TRP A 317 -25.10 -10.59 -0.47
CA TRP A 317 -26.14 -11.42 -1.07
C TRP A 317 -26.78 -12.40 -0.09
N THR A 318 -25.96 -13.12 0.68
CA THR A 318 -26.42 -14.14 1.63
C THR A 318 -27.18 -13.52 2.80
N TRP A 319 -26.72 -12.40 3.36
CA TRP A 319 -27.46 -11.72 4.42
C TRP A 319 -28.77 -11.14 3.91
N ARG A 320 -28.80 -10.58 2.71
CA ARG A 320 -30.07 -10.09 2.14
C ARG A 320 -31.11 -11.21 2.07
N ARG A 321 -30.74 -12.38 1.53
CA ARG A 321 -31.66 -13.55 1.44
C ARG A 321 -32.18 -13.99 2.81
N ARG A 322 -31.34 -13.93 3.85
CA ARG A 322 -31.75 -14.29 5.22
C ARG A 322 -32.72 -13.29 5.85
N ARG A 323 -32.57 -11.99 5.58
CA ARG A 323 -33.42 -10.93 6.16
C ARG A 323 -34.70 -10.68 5.37
N TYR A 324 -34.70 -10.93 4.06
CA TYR A 324 -35.84 -10.71 3.18
C TYR A 324 -36.06 -11.91 2.25
N PRO A 325 -36.57 -13.04 2.76
CA PRO A 325 -36.73 -14.27 1.97
C PRO A 325 -37.86 -14.21 0.91
N GLN A 326 -38.67 -13.15 0.88
CA GLN A 326 -39.87 -13.04 0.03
C GLN A 326 -39.78 -11.93 -1.05
N LEU A 327 -38.58 -11.41 -1.34
CA LEU A 327 -38.27 -10.46 -2.42
C LEU A 327 -36.99 -10.89 -3.15
#